data_AF-A0A096ADE4-F1
#
_entry.id   AF-A0A096ADE4-F1
#
_cell.length_a   1.000
_cell.length_b   1.000
_cell.length_c   1.000
_cell.angle_alpha   90.00
_cell.angle_beta   90.00
_cell.angle_gamma   90.00
#
_symmetry.space_group_name_H-M   'P 1'
#
loop_
_entity.id
_entity.type
_entity.pdbx_description
1 polymer ?
#
loop_
_entity_poly.entity_id
_entity_poly.type
_entity_poly.pdbx_seq_one_letter_code
_entity_poly.pdbx_strand_id
1 'polypeptide(L)'
;MATVIYNDRINTWRKMKQLDEVLDKNPTAQAVADMAELRIRNNQAFAELQSFNDTGKFLCKHPILFGRSEIAQLIKLLRSDPAEFLRQHKNVLDNIKRYRSYLKRSDRKDKRTADRKNLERHQERERLFKMVLEQQNK
;
A
#
# COMPACT_ATOMS: atom_id res chain seq x y z
N MET A 1 11.96 -8.05 0.89
CA MET A 1 10.99 -7.36 0.01
C MET A 1 11.62 -6.27 -0.84
N ALA A 2 12.48 -5.40 -0.28
CA ALA A 2 13.20 -4.38 -1.05
C ALA A 2 13.92 -4.95 -2.30
N THR A 3 14.63 -6.08 -2.16
CA THR A 3 15.31 -6.76 -3.28
C THR A 3 14.37 -7.17 -4.40
N VAL A 4 13.16 -7.61 -4.08
CA VAL A 4 12.17 -8.06 -5.09
C VAL A 4 11.62 -6.85 -5.86
N ILE A 5 11.30 -5.75 -5.17
CA ILE A 5 10.85 -4.51 -5.80
C ILE A 5 11.97 -3.90 -6.64
N TYR A 6 13.20 -3.92 -6.13
CA TYR A 6 14.36 -3.44 -6.85
C TYR A 6 14.57 -4.22 -8.15
N ASN A 7 14.50 -5.55 -8.10
CA ASN A 7 14.60 -6.39 -9.30
C ASN A 7 13.47 -6.10 -10.30
N ASP A 8 12.24 -5.89 -9.83
CA ASP A 8 11.12 -5.54 -10.70
C ASP A 8 11.30 -4.17 -11.37
N ARG A 9 11.84 -3.18 -10.65
CA ARG A 9 12.22 -1.88 -11.23
C ARG A 9 13.24 -2.04 -12.36
N ILE A 10 14.27 -2.85 -12.16
CA ILE A 10 15.28 -3.10 -13.21
C ILE A 10 14.66 -3.82 -14.41
N ASN A 11 13.84 -4.83 -14.16
CA ASN A 11 13.21 -5.61 -15.23
C ASN A 11 12.20 -4.79 -16.05
N THR A 12 11.37 -3.97 -15.39
CA THR A 12 10.42 -3.07 -16.07
C THR A 12 11.16 -2.04 -16.91
N TRP A 13 12.26 -1.45 -16.41
CA TRP A 13 13.09 -0.54 -17.20
C TRP A 13 13.70 -1.21 -18.44
N ARG A 14 14.22 -2.44 -18.31
CA ARG A 14 14.77 -3.18 -19.45
C ARG A 14 13.71 -3.45 -20.53
N LYS A 15 12.51 -3.87 -20.11
CA LYS A 15 11.38 -4.09 -21.04
C LYS A 15 10.93 -2.81 -21.72
N MET A 16 10.89 -1.70 -21.00
CA MET A 16 10.56 -0.40 -21.59
C MET A 16 11.56 -0.01 -22.68
N LYS A 17 12.86 -0.19 -22.45
CA LYS A 17 13.89 0.10 -23.46
C LYS A 17 13.69 -0.73 -24.74
N GLN A 18 13.34 -2.01 -24.59
CA GLN A 18 13.03 -2.88 -25.73
C GLN A 18 11.77 -2.42 -26.49
N LEU A 19 10.74 -1.97 -25.76
CA LEU A 19 9.53 -1.43 -26.38
C LEU A 19 9.78 -0.11 -27.10
N ASP A 20 10.65 0.74 -26.57
CA ASP A 20 11.03 2.02 -27.17
C ASP A 20 11.57 1.81 -28.60
N GLU A 21 12.50 0.86 -28.77
CA GLU A 21 13.07 0.50 -30.08
C GLU A 21 12.02 -0.06 -31.07
N VAL A 22 10.95 -0.69 -30.57
CA VAL A 22 9.84 -1.20 -31.39
C VAL A 22 8.89 -0.07 -31.77
N LEU A 23 8.58 0.83 -30.83
CA LEU A 23 7.69 1.97 -31.04
C LEU A 23 8.26 2.98 -32.04
N ASP A 24 9.58 3.17 -32.04
CA ASP A 24 10.27 4.01 -33.03
C ASP A 24 10.13 3.48 -34.46
N LYS A 25 9.98 2.15 -34.62
CA LYS A 25 9.91 1.49 -35.94
C LYS A 25 8.48 1.28 -36.42
N ASN A 26 7.59 0.79 -35.55
CA ASN A 26 6.20 0.47 -35.86
C ASN A 26 5.31 0.67 -34.62
N PRO A 27 4.81 1.89 -34.37
CA PRO A 27 3.99 2.16 -33.21
C PRO A 27 2.63 1.47 -33.35
N THR A 28 2.34 0.55 -32.44
CA THR A 28 1.05 -0.13 -32.34
C THR A 28 0.34 0.34 -31.07
N ALA A 29 -0.98 0.50 -31.10
CA ALA A 29 -1.77 0.91 -29.93
C ALA A 29 -1.51 0.03 -28.69
N GLN A 30 -1.35 -1.29 -28.90
CA GLN A 30 -0.99 -2.22 -27.83
C GLN A 30 0.39 -1.93 -27.22
N ALA A 31 1.41 -1.70 -28.07
CA ALA A 31 2.75 -1.40 -27.59
C ALA A 31 2.80 -0.06 -26.82
N VAL A 32 2.00 0.93 -27.22
CA VAL A 32 1.86 2.19 -26.47
C VAL A 32 1.21 1.96 -25.11
N ALA A 33 0.15 1.14 -25.05
CA ALA A 33 -0.50 0.77 -23.80
C ALA A 33 0.47 0.01 -22.86
N ASP A 34 1.18 -0.98 -23.37
CA ASP A 34 2.16 -1.76 -22.62
C ASP A 34 3.29 -0.87 -22.06
N MET A 35 3.78 0.10 -22.85
CA MET A 35 4.78 1.07 -22.41
C MET A 35 4.25 1.94 -21.25
N ALA A 36 3.00 2.39 -21.34
CA ALA A 36 2.36 3.17 -20.28
C ALA A 36 2.20 2.34 -18.99
N GLU A 37 1.73 1.10 -19.08
CA GLU A 37 1.59 0.20 -17.93
C GLU A 37 2.94 -0.08 -17.26
N LEU A 38 3.98 -0.37 -18.05
CA LEU A 38 5.33 -0.59 -17.54
C LEU A 38 5.87 0.66 -16.85
N ARG A 39 5.61 1.85 -17.39
CA ARG A 39 6.01 3.13 -16.77
C ARG A 39 5.29 3.35 -15.44
N ILE A 40 3.98 3.11 -15.38
CA ILE A 40 3.19 3.20 -14.14
C ILE A 40 3.77 2.26 -13.08
N ARG A 41 4.04 1.00 -13.44
CA ARG A 41 4.62 0.01 -12.53
C ARG A 41 6.01 0.40 -12.05
N ASN A 42 6.87 0.92 -12.94
CA ASN A 42 8.21 1.37 -12.59
C ASN A 42 8.18 2.54 -11.61
N ASN A 43 7.31 3.53 -11.84
CA ASN A 43 7.10 4.66 -10.95
C ASN A 43 6.59 4.22 -9.57
N GLN A 44 5.68 3.25 -9.53
CA GLN A 44 5.23 2.66 -8.27
C GLN A 44 6.38 1.99 -7.52
N ALA A 45 7.19 1.15 -8.20
CA ALA A 45 8.35 0.50 -7.58
C ALA A 45 9.37 1.52 -7.03
N PHE A 46 9.58 2.63 -7.73
CA PHE A 46 10.43 3.72 -7.27
C PHE A 46 9.87 4.37 -6.00
N ALA A 47 8.58 4.73 -5.98
CA ALA A 47 7.94 5.34 -4.82
C ALA A 47 7.97 4.41 -3.59
N GLU A 48 7.83 3.10 -3.78
CA GLU A 48 7.96 2.10 -2.70
C GLU A 48 9.37 2.10 -2.09
N LEU A 49 10.40 2.06 -2.94
CA LEU A 49 11.80 2.04 -2.48
C LEU A 49 12.18 3.35 -1.79
N GLN A 50 11.71 4.48 -2.32
CA GLN A 50 11.91 5.78 -1.70
C GLN A 50 11.24 5.86 -0.32
N SER A 51 9.96 5.49 -0.23
CA SER A 51 9.24 5.42 1.05
C SER A 51 9.96 4.52 2.05
N PHE A 52 10.49 3.38 1.59
CA PHE A 52 11.24 2.47 2.45
C PHE A 52 12.55 3.09 2.95
N ASN A 53 13.28 3.83 2.11
CA ASN A 53 14.50 4.51 2.52
C ASN A 53 14.21 5.66 3.50
N ASP A 54 13.15 6.44 3.27
CA ASP A 54 12.84 7.65 4.03
C ASP A 54 12.18 7.33 5.38
N THR A 55 11.34 6.29 5.43
CA THR A 55 10.49 5.99 6.61
C THR A 55 10.68 4.58 7.17
N GLY A 56 11.43 3.72 6.48
CA GLY A 56 11.54 2.29 6.81
C GLY A 56 10.32 1.45 6.39
N LYS A 57 9.34 2.04 5.70
CA LYS A 57 8.06 1.39 5.36
C LYS A 57 7.70 1.50 3.89
N PHE A 58 7.05 0.44 3.38
CA PHE A 58 6.50 0.41 2.02
C PHE A 58 5.10 1.04 1.97
N LEU A 59 4.78 1.71 0.85
CA LEU A 59 3.45 2.24 0.54
C LEU A 59 2.43 1.14 0.23
N CYS A 60 2.90 -0.05 -0.17
CA CYS A 60 2.07 -1.22 -0.51
C CYS A 60 1.08 -0.99 -1.66
N LYS A 61 1.41 -0.08 -2.58
CA LYS A 61 0.69 0.19 -3.83
C LYS A 61 1.20 -0.65 -4.99
N HIS A 62 2.46 -1.08 -4.96
CA HIS A 62 3.05 -1.84 -6.05
C HIS A 62 2.43 -3.25 -6.19
N PRO A 63 2.13 -3.74 -7.42
CA PRO A 63 1.46 -5.03 -7.65
C PRO A 63 2.14 -6.24 -7.01
N ILE A 64 3.46 -6.26 -6.88
CA ILE A 64 4.20 -7.37 -6.22
C ILE A 64 3.99 -7.39 -4.70
N LEU A 65 3.71 -6.23 -4.10
CA LEU A 65 3.35 -6.14 -2.69
C LEU A 65 1.88 -6.49 -2.45
N PHE A 66 1.09 -6.47 -3.52
CA PHE A 66 -0.31 -6.86 -3.56
C PHE A 66 -0.40 -8.39 -3.46
N GLY A 67 -0.65 -8.92 -2.25
CA GLY A 67 -0.73 -10.37 -2.02
C GLY A 67 0.10 -10.89 -0.84
N ARG A 68 1.17 -10.19 -0.45
CA ARG A 68 2.05 -10.59 0.67
C ARG A 68 1.96 -9.67 1.90
N SER A 69 1.15 -8.63 1.80
CA SER A 69 0.92 -7.60 2.83
C SER A 69 -0.33 -7.93 3.66
N GLU A 70 -0.48 -7.30 4.83
CA GLU A 70 -1.71 -7.34 5.67
C GLU A 70 -2.98 -7.13 4.81
N ILE A 71 -2.87 -6.35 3.73
CA ILE A 71 -3.92 -6.10 2.72
C ILE A 71 -4.46 -7.40 2.11
N ALA A 72 -3.59 -8.35 1.76
CA ALA A 72 -4.03 -9.61 1.14
C ALA A 72 -4.80 -10.50 2.10
N GLN A 73 -4.40 -10.50 3.37
CA GLN A 73 -5.14 -11.18 4.43
C GLN A 73 -6.50 -10.52 4.64
N LEU A 74 -6.56 -9.18 4.60
CA LEU A 74 -7.79 -8.41 4.67
C LEU A 74 -8.72 -8.66 3.46
N ILE A 75 -8.18 -8.75 2.24
CA ILE A 75 -8.95 -9.12 1.04
C ILE A 75 -9.49 -10.54 1.16
N LYS A 76 -8.65 -11.49 1.61
CA LYS A 76 -9.08 -12.87 1.85
C LYS A 76 -10.19 -12.91 2.89
N LEU A 77 -10.04 -12.18 4.00
CA LEU A 77 -11.03 -12.07 5.06
C LEU A 77 -12.34 -11.48 4.52
N LEU A 78 -12.26 -10.40 3.73
CA LEU A 78 -13.44 -9.80 3.12
C LEU A 78 -14.21 -10.78 2.22
N ARG A 79 -13.49 -11.63 1.47
CA ARG A 79 -14.12 -12.64 0.60
C ARG A 79 -14.68 -13.83 1.38
N SER A 80 -14.02 -14.27 2.45
CA SER A 80 -14.43 -15.43 3.23
C SER A 80 -15.50 -15.10 4.27
N ASP A 81 -15.36 -13.98 4.95
CA ASP A 81 -16.23 -13.51 6.03
C ASP A 81 -16.29 -11.96 6.05
N PRO A 82 -17.20 -11.37 5.27
CA PRO A 82 -17.39 -9.93 5.23
C PRO A 82 -17.80 -9.33 6.60
N ALA A 83 -18.51 -10.09 7.44
CA ALA A 83 -18.98 -9.60 8.73
C ALA A 83 -17.81 -9.41 9.71
N GLU A 84 -16.90 -10.39 9.76
CA GLU A 84 -15.67 -10.29 10.54
C GLU A 84 -14.75 -9.17 10.05
N PHE A 85 -14.66 -8.96 8.73
CA PHE A 85 -13.93 -7.83 8.18
C PHE A 85 -14.49 -6.49 8.69
N LEU A 86 -15.81 -6.29 8.61
CA LEU A 86 -16.47 -5.07 9.09
C LEU A 86 -16.33 -4.90 10.61
N ARG A 87 -16.40 -6.00 11.37
CA ARG A 87 -16.18 -5.99 12.82
C ARG A 87 -14.77 -5.52 13.17
N GLN A 88 -13.75 -6.06 12.49
CA GLN A 88 -12.37 -5.64 12.70
C GLN A 88 -12.16 -4.19 12.28
N HIS A 89 -12.75 -3.74 11.18
CA HIS A 89 -12.69 -2.35 10.75
C HIS A 89 -13.29 -1.41 11.80
N LYS A 90 -14.48 -1.72 12.32
CA LYS A 90 -15.12 -0.96 13.41
C LYS A 90 -14.24 -0.91 14.66
N ASN A 91 -13.66 -2.03 15.06
CA ASN A 91 -12.76 -2.09 16.21
C ASN A 91 -11.54 -1.18 16.04
N VAL A 92 -10.98 -1.07 14.83
CA VAL A 92 -9.87 -0.14 14.53
C VAL A 92 -10.33 1.30 14.69
N LEU A 93 -11.49 1.68 14.15
CA LEU A 93 -12.05 3.03 14.28
C LEU A 93 -12.32 3.41 15.74
N ASP A 94 -12.87 2.47 16.52
CA ASP A 94 -13.14 2.68 17.94
C ASP A 94 -11.83 2.86 18.75
N ASN A 95 -10.78 2.11 18.41
CA ASN A 95 -9.46 2.30 19.02
C ASN A 95 -8.86 3.66 18.65
N ILE A 96 -8.97 4.10 17.39
CA ILE A 96 -8.53 5.45 16.99
C ILE A 96 -9.24 6.51 17.83
N LYS A 97 -10.57 6.41 17.97
CA LYS A 97 -11.36 7.33 18.80
C LYS A 97 -10.90 7.29 20.26
N ARG A 98 -10.67 6.11 20.81
CA ARG A 98 -10.19 5.90 22.19
C ARG A 98 -8.84 6.56 22.44
N TYR A 99 -7.83 6.29 21.60
CA TYR A 99 -6.49 6.86 21.78
C TYR A 99 -6.47 8.37 21.53
N ARG A 100 -7.28 8.90 20.60
CA ARG A 100 -7.48 10.35 20.44
C ARG A 100 -8.01 10.99 21.72
N SER A 101 -8.94 10.33 22.41
CA SER A 101 -9.44 10.81 23.71
C SER A 101 -8.38 10.70 24.80
N TYR A 102 -7.62 9.60 24.87
CA TYR A 102 -6.55 9.42 25.88
C TYR A 102 -5.47 10.50 25.80
N LEU A 103 -5.07 10.90 24.58
CA LEU A 103 -4.09 11.97 24.40
C LEU A 103 -4.55 13.33 24.97
N LYS A 104 -5.87 13.57 25.04
CA LYS A 104 -6.44 14.81 25.59
C LYS A 104 -6.55 14.80 27.11
N ARG A 105 -6.48 13.64 27.76
CA ARG A 105 -6.64 13.56 29.22
C ARG A 105 -5.36 13.99 29.94
N SER A 106 -5.53 14.66 31.08
CA SER A 106 -4.44 15.16 31.92
C SER A 106 -3.84 14.07 32.81
N ASP A 107 -4.62 13.07 33.19
CA ASP A 107 -4.24 11.93 34.04
C ASP A 107 -3.33 10.90 33.34
N ARG A 108 -3.19 10.98 32.01
CA ARG A 108 -2.39 10.04 31.21
C ARG A 108 -1.18 10.66 30.55
N LYS A 109 -0.66 11.78 31.08
CA LYS A 109 0.53 12.46 30.54
C LYS A 109 1.72 11.51 30.35
N ASP A 110 1.97 10.64 31.32
CA ASP A 110 3.12 9.72 31.32
C ASP A 110 3.02 8.64 30.22
N LYS A 111 1.81 8.38 29.71
CA LYS A 111 1.54 7.37 28.68
C LYS A 111 1.35 7.96 27.28
N ARG A 112 1.43 9.30 27.12
CA ARG A 112 1.16 9.98 25.85
C ARG A 112 2.02 9.48 24.69
N THR A 113 3.29 9.22 24.92
CA THR A 113 4.20 8.71 23.87
C THR A 113 3.74 7.34 23.36
N ALA A 114 3.36 6.44 24.27
CA ALA A 114 2.85 5.12 23.92
C ALA A 114 1.46 5.21 23.25
N ASP A 115 0.56 6.04 23.78
CA ASP A 115 -0.76 6.27 23.21
C ASP A 115 -0.69 6.87 21.80
N ARG A 116 0.30 7.73 21.52
CA ARG A 116 0.56 8.29 20.19
C ARG A 116 1.03 7.22 19.20
N LYS A 117 1.97 6.37 19.61
CA LYS A 117 2.44 5.24 18.79
C LYS A 117 1.31 4.24 18.49
N ASN A 118 0.44 3.97 19.46
CA ASN A 118 -0.73 3.11 19.26
C ASN A 118 -1.75 3.77 18.32
N LEU A 119 -1.99 5.08 18.45
CA LEU A 119 -2.84 5.82 17.55
C LEU A 119 -2.33 5.73 16.10
N GLU A 120 -1.03 5.94 15.89
CA GLU A 120 -0.41 5.82 14.57
C GLU A 120 -0.57 4.41 13.98
N ARG A 121 -0.35 3.36 14.79
CA ARG A 121 -0.54 1.98 14.37
C ARG A 121 -1.98 1.68 13.93
N HIS A 122 -2.97 2.16 14.69
CA HIS A 122 -4.38 1.96 14.32
C HIS A 122 -4.77 2.79 13.09
N GLN A 123 -4.25 4.00 12.93
CA GLN A 123 -4.46 4.80 11.72
C GLN A 123 -3.84 4.16 10.49
N GLU A 124 -2.66 3.58 10.60
CA GLU A 124 -2.01 2.84 9.53
C GLU A 124 -2.86 1.64 9.11
N ARG A 125 -3.36 0.86 10.08
CA ARG A 125 -4.26 -0.26 9.80
C ARG A 125 -5.57 0.19 9.15
N GLU A 126 -6.13 1.33 9.54
CA GLU A 126 -7.33 1.91 8.91
C GLU A 126 -7.12 2.28 7.44
N ARG A 127 -5.95 2.82 7.09
CA ARG A 127 -5.59 3.08 5.68
C ARG A 127 -5.60 1.79 4.86
N LEU A 128 -5.12 0.68 5.41
CA LEU A 128 -5.15 -0.62 4.73
C LEU A 128 -6.60 -1.08 4.50
N PHE A 129 -7.48 -0.95 5.49
CA PHE A 129 -8.91 -1.26 5.32
C PHE A 129 -9.55 -0.42 4.21
N LYS A 130 -9.27 0.89 4.15
CA LYS A 130 -9.74 1.77 3.08
C LYS A 130 -9.23 1.37 1.70
N MET A 131 -7.94 1.08 1.58
CA MET A 131 -7.36 0.63 0.30
C MET A 131 -8.04 -0.65 -0.21
N VAL A 132 -8.33 -1.61 0.68
CA VAL A 132 -9.06 -2.83 0.30
C VAL A 132 -10.47 -2.53 -0.19
N LEU A 133 -11.21 -1.63 0.48
CA LEU A 133 -12.55 -1.24 0.07
C LEU A 133 -12.56 -0.48 -1.27
N GLU A 134 -11.62 0.45 -1.47
CA GLU A 134 -11.45 1.18 -2.74
C GLU A 134 -11.17 0.26 -3.93
N GLN A 135 -10.48 -0.86 -3.69
CA GLN A 135 -10.17 -1.85 -4.72
C GLN A 135 -11.30 -2.82 -5.03
N GLN A 136 -12.29 -2.97 -4.16
CA GLN A 136 -13.51 -3.73 -4.48
C GLN A 136 -14.57 -2.87 -5.17
N ASN A 137 -14.52 -1.55 -4.99
CA ASN A 137 -15.44 -0.60 -5.64
C ASN A 137 -15.01 -0.16 -7.05
N LYS A 138 -13.88 -0.69 -7.56
CA LYS A 138 -13.42 -0.53 -8.94
C LYS A 138 -13.64 -1.82 -9.71
#